data_AF-A0AAE3PIC0-F1
#
_entry.id   AF-A0AAE3PIC0-F1
#
_cell.length_a   1.000
_cell.length_b   1.000
_cell.length_c   1.000
_cell.angle_alpha   90.00
_cell.angle_beta   90.00
_cell.angle_gamma   90.00
#
_symmetry.space_group_name_H-M   'P 1'
#
loop_
_entity.id
_entity.type
_entity.pdbx_description
1 polymer ?
#
loop_
_entity_poly.entity_id
_entity_poly.type
_entity_poly.pdbx_seq_one_letter_code
_entity_poly.pdbx_strand_id
1 'polypeptide(L)'
;MLSLGVVVLAVVVAPPPVPVVLVLVVGLAAGVAIDVDHFVVARYRDGDWNVLEKLVENPLRPFTDPEALFVETDLDGLDRLVSHAAIGGVVVPLLALSSTYLAVVAAVSLYVHVLADLVNTRRGAVVYERDEIPPELREKSD
;
A
#
# COMPACT_ATOMS: atom_id res chain seq x y z
N MET A 1 -7.63 -0.46 -1.94
CA MET A 1 -9.00 -0.17 -2.46
C MET A 1 -9.30 1.32 -2.62
N LEU A 2 -8.88 2.19 -1.69
CA LEU A 2 -9.03 3.65 -1.81
C LEU A 2 -8.36 4.24 -3.06
N SER A 3 -7.18 3.74 -3.42
CA SER A 3 -6.41 4.13 -4.61
C SER A 3 -7.20 3.95 -5.92
N LEU A 4 -7.98 2.86 -6.06
CA LEU A 4 -8.80 2.62 -7.25
C LEU A 4 -9.94 3.65 -7.39
N GLY A 5 -10.59 4.01 -6.28
CA GLY A 5 -11.66 5.01 -6.26
C GLY A 5 -11.15 6.40 -6.69
N VAL A 6 -9.92 6.74 -6.33
CA VAL A 6 -9.32 8.02 -6.71
C VAL A 6 -8.87 8.05 -8.16
N VAL A 7 -8.38 6.93 -8.71
CA VAL A 7 -8.11 6.81 -10.15
C VAL A 7 -9.39 6.99 -10.97
N VAL A 8 -10.51 6.39 -10.54
CA VAL A 8 -11.81 6.58 -11.19
C VAL A 8 -12.25 8.05 -11.13
N LEU A 9 -12.10 8.70 -9.97
CA LEU A 9 -12.42 10.12 -9.82
C LEU A 9 -11.56 11.01 -10.73
N ALA A 10 -10.25 10.73 -10.82
CA ALA A 10 -9.33 11.47 -11.67
C ALA A 10 -9.72 11.37 -13.16
N VAL A 11 -10.13 10.19 -13.62
CA VAL A 11 -10.64 9.99 -15.00
C VAL A 11 -11.92 10.79 -15.25
N VAL A 12 -12.81 10.86 -14.28
CA VAL A 12 -14.10 11.58 -14.40
C VAL A 12 -13.89 13.10 -14.43
N VAL A 13 -12.99 13.63 -13.59
CA VAL A 13 -12.75 15.07 -13.46
C VAL A 13 -11.80 15.60 -14.52
N ALA A 14 -10.85 14.79 -14.98
CA ALA A 14 -9.88 15.12 -16.02
C ALA A 14 -9.88 14.03 -17.11
N PRO A 15 -10.73 14.18 -18.15
CA PRO A 15 -10.84 13.21 -19.23
C PRO A 15 -9.46 12.93 -19.82
N PRO A 16 -9.03 11.66 -19.87
CA PRO A 16 -7.67 11.34 -20.27
C PRO A 16 -7.46 11.60 -21.77
N PRO A 17 -6.27 12.10 -22.16
CA PRO A 17 -5.87 12.16 -23.57
C PRO A 17 -5.51 10.78 -24.15
N VAL A 18 -5.63 9.73 -23.33
CA VAL A 18 -5.31 8.33 -23.62
C VAL A 18 -6.52 7.44 -23.27
N PRO A 19 -6.60 6.19 -23.78
CA PRO A 19 -7.71 5.31 -23.45
C PRO A 19 -7.89 5.13 -21.93
N VAL A 20 -9.12 5.28 -21.44
CA VAL A 20 -9.47 5.13 -20.01
C VAL A 20 -8.97 3.81 -19.43
N VAL A 21 -9.06 2.73 -20.20
CA VAL A 21 -8.55 1.40 -19.81
C VAL A 21 -7.06 1.44 -19.47
N LEU A 22 -6.25 2.19 -20.23
CA LEU A 22 -4.82 2.35 -19.97
C LEU A 22 -4.59 3.07 -18.63
N VAL A 23 -5.39 4.09 -18.33
CA VAL A 23 -5.31 4.85 -17.07
C VAL A 23 -5.69 3.98 -15.87
N LEU A 24 -6.75 3.18 -16.00
CA LEU A 24 -7.18 2.23 -14.97
C LEU A 24 -6.12 1.16 -14.73
N VAL A 25 -5.53 0.60 -15.78
CA VAL A 25 -4.47 -0.42 -15.68
C VAL A 25 -3.23 0.18 -15.04
N VAL A 26 -2.78 1.37 -15.45
CA VAL A 26 -1.59 2.02 -14.86
C VAL A 26 -1.83 2.42 -13.42
N GLY A 27 -2.99 2.98 -13.09
CA GLY A 27 -3.33 3.37 -11.71
C GLY A 27 -3.47 2.17 -10.77
N LEU A 28 -4.10 1.09 -11.24
CA LEU A 28 -4.19 -0.18 -10.51
C LEU A 28 -2.81 -0.83 -10.38
N ALA A 29 -2.05 -0.92 -11.46
CA ALA A 29 -0.71 -1.49 -11.45
C ALA A 29 0.23 -0.69 -10.54
N ALA A 30 0.17 0.63 -10.52
CA ALA A 30 0.97 1.45 -9.59
C ALA A 30 0.58 1.18 -8.13
N GLY A 31 -0.72 1.10 -7.83
CA GLY A 31 -1.21 0.82 -6.48
C GLY A 31 -0.95 -0.61 -6.01
N VAL A 32 -0.92 -1.60 -6.91
CA VAL A 32 -0.62 -3.01 -6.57
C VAL A 32 0.89 -3.26 -6.57
N ALA A 33 1.63 -2.67 -7.52
CA ALA A 33 3.08 -2.83 -7.62
C ALA A 33 3.82 -2.18 -6.46
N ILE A 34 3.25 -1.15 -5.84
CA ILE A 34 3.86 -0.58 -4.64
C ILE A 34 3.87 -1.59 -3.49
N ASP A 35 2.86 -2.45 -3.38
CA ASP A 35 2.77 -3.51 -2.35
C ASP A 35 3.62 -4.74 -2.71
N VAL A 36 4.21 -4.81 -3.91
CA VAL A 36 5.13 -5.89 -4.29
C VAL A 36 6.42 -5.82 -3.47
N ASP A 37 6.74 -4.65 -2.93
CA ASP A 37 7.87 -4.42 -2.05
C ASP A 37 7.86 -5.34 -0.82
N HIS A 38 6.69 -5.73 -0.33
CA HIS A 38 6.54 -6.68 0.78
C HIS A 38 7.15 -8.03 0.45
N PHE A 39 6.93 -8.56 -0.77
CA PHE A 39 7.53 -9.84 -1.17
C PHE A 39 9.06 -9.74 -1.26
N VAL A 40 9.57 -8.59 -1.71
CA VAL A 40 11.01 -8.37 -1.84
C VAL A 40 11.66 -8.20 -0.47
N VAL A 41 11.03 -7.46 0.44
CA VAL A 41 11.54 -7.25 1.79
C VAL A 41 11.40 -8.53 2.62
N ALA A 42 10.28 -9.25 2.52
CA ALA A 42 10.10 -10.58 3.11
C ALA A 42 11.20 -11.55 2.67
N ARG A 43 11.50 -11.58 1.36
CA ARG A 43 12.57 -12.40 0.82
C ARG A 43 13.95 -12.00 1.33
N TYR A 44 14.18 -10.70 1.56
CA TYR A 44 15.45 -10.19 2.06
C TYR A 44 15.65 -10.50 3.55
N ARG A 45 14.58 -10.42 4.36
CA ARG A 45 14.62 -10.67 5.81
C ARG A 45 14.58 -12.16 6.16
N ASP A 46 13.64 -12.89 5.59
CA ASP A 46 13.32 -14.26 6.02
C ASP A 46 13.80 -15.33 5.03
N GLY A 47 14.29 -14.92 3.86
CA GLY A 47 14.83 -15.83 2.85
C GLY A 47 13.77 -16.65 2.10
N ASP A 48 12.49 -16.46 2.40
CA ASP A 48 11.38 -17.31 1.95
C ASP A 48 10.46 -16.58 0.94
N TRP A 49 9.89 -17.35 0.02
CA TRP A 49 8.90 -16.90 -0.97
C TRP A 49 7.48 -17.37 -0.63
N ASN A 50 7.25 -17.96 0.55
CA ASN A 50 5.94 -18.48 0.97
C ASN A 50 4.78 -17.49 0.74
N VAL A 51 4.98 -16.19 0.93
CA VAL A 51 3.96 -15.16 0.67
C VAL A 51 3.59 -15.12 -0.82
N LEU A 52 4.58 -15.21 -1.71
CA LEU A 52 4.39 -15.25 -3.16
C LEU A 52 3.73 -16.56 -3.59
N GLU A 53 4.11 -17.68 -2.99
CA GLU A 53 3.48 -18.99 -3.20
C GLU A 53 2.00 -18.97 -2.79
N LYS A 54 1.69 -18.42 -1.60
CA LYS A 54 0.31 -18.23 -1.12
C LYS A 54 -0.50 -17.32 -2.05
N LEU A 55 0.12 -16.32 -2.67
CA LEU A 55 -0.54 -15.44 -3.64
C LEU A 55 -0.83 -16.16 -4.97
N VAL A 56 0.11 -16.97 -5.45
CA VAL A 56 -0.04 -17.76 -6.69
C VAL A 56 -1.12 -18.84 -6.52
N GLU A 57 -1.19 -19.48 -5.36
CA GLU A 57 -2.22 -20.48 -5.06
C GLU A 57 -3.64 -19.90 -5.07
N ASN A 58 -3.81 -18.66 -4.63
CA ASN A 58 -5.11 -18.00 -4.64
C ASN A 58 -4.95 -16.50 -4.88
N PRO A 59 -5.10 -16.04 -6.13
CA PRO A 59 -4.93 -14.64 -6.50
C PRO A 59 -5.99 -13.71 -5.89
N LEU A 60 -7.06 -14.27 -5.30
CA LEU A 60 -8.09 -13.50 -4.60
C LEU A 60 -7.79 -13.34 -3.10
N ARG A 61 -6.80 -14.05 -2.53
CA ARG A 61 -6.43 -13.94 -1.11
C ARG A 61 -6.21 -12.51 -0.63
N PRO A 62 -5.56 -11.58 -1.37
CA PRO A 62 -5.40 -10.19 -0.93
C PRO A 62 -6.73 -9.45 -0.72
N PHE A 63 -7.81 -9.92 -1.35
CA PHE A 63 -9.14 -9.33 -1.23
C PHE A 63 -10.02 -10.05 -0.22
N THR A 64 -9.79 -11.34 0.02
CA THR A 64 -10.62 -12.17 0.90
C THR A 64 -10.03 -12.37 2.29
N ASP A 65 -8.70 -12.36 2.40
CA ASP A 65 -7.97 -12.62 3.64
C ASP A 65 -6.62 -11.89 3.63
N PRO A 66 -6.64 -10.54 3.79
CA PRO A 66 -5.44 -9.72 3.69
C PRO A 66 -4.47 -10.01 4.83
N GLU A 67 -4.98 -10.31 6.02
CA GLU A 67 -4.18 -10.53 7.23
C GLU A 67 -3.36 -11.83 7.11
N ALA A 68 -3.95 -12.93 6.62
CA ALA A 68 -3.24 -14.22 6.50
C ALA A 68 -2.06 -14.23 5.51
N LEU A 69 -1.97 -13.25 4.60
CA LEU A 69 -0.81 -13.12 3.70
C LEU A 69 0.39 -12.44 4.38
N PHE A 70 0.16 -11.58 5.37
CA PHE A 70 1.19 -10.69 5.93
C PHE A 70 1.47 -10.91 7.41
N VAL A 71 0.76 -11.83 8.08
CA VAL A 71 0.98 -12.21 9.50
C VAL A 71 2.41 -12.70 9.79
N GLU A 72 3.15 -13.20 8.79
CA GLU A 72 4.48 -13.81 9.01
C GLU A 72 5.65 -12.86 8.70
N THR A 73 5.41 -11.73 8.05
CA THR A 73 6.45 -10.74 7.74
C THR A 73 6.34 -9.57 8.68
N ASP A 74 6.92 -9.70 9.87
CA ASP A 74 7.09 -8.66 10.89
C ASP A 74 7.99 -7.53 10.36
N LEU A 75 7.47 -6.74 9.43
CA LEU A 75 8.04 -5.44 9.10
C LEU A 75 7.32 -4.40 9.94
N ASP A 76 8.09 -3.71 10.78
CA ASP A 76 7.61 -2.55 11.51
C ASP A 76 6.87 -1.62 10.53
N GLY A 77 5.67 -1.16 10.91
CA GLY A 77 4.81 -0.38 10.01
C GLY A 77 5.45 0.90 9.45
N LEU A 78 6.59 1.33 10.01
CA LEU A 78 7.43 2.41 9.48
C LEU A 78 8.35 1.96 8.33
N ASP A 79 8.96 0.77 8.39
CA ASP A 79 9.80 0.21 7.32
C ASP A 79 8.98 0.08 6.03
N ARG A 80 7.72 -0.37 6.17
CA ARG A 80 6.74 -0.44 5.09
C ARG A 80 6.46 0.92 4.47
N LEU A 81 6.16 1.92 5.29
CA LEU A 81 5.84 3.27 4.83
C LEU A 81 7.03 3.93 4.10
N VAL A 82 8.25 3.69 4.58
CA VAL A 82 9.49 4.19 3.95
C VAL A 82 9.71 3.54 2.60
N SER A 83 9.50 2.22 2.49
CA SER A 83 9.59 1.48 1.23
C SER A 83 8.60 2.02 0.18
N HIS A 84 7.34 2.20 0.57
CA HIS A 84 6.32 2.80 -0.29
C HIS A 84 6.70 4.21 -0.74
N ALA A 85 7.16 5.06 0.18
CA ALA A 85 7.58 6.42 -0.16
C ALA A 85 8.78 6.43 -1.13
N ALA A 86 9.75 5.52 -0.96
CA ALA A 86 10.90 5.40 -1.84
C ALA A 86 10.49 4.98 -3.27
N ILE A 87 9.61 3.98 -3.38
CA ILE A 87 9.10 3.51 -4.69
C ILE A 87 8.31 4.61 -5.38
N GLY A 88 7.41 5.30 -4.65
CA GLY A 88 6.68 6.44 -5.19
C GLY A 88 7.61 7.56 -5.66
N GLY A 89 8.67 7.83 -4.90
CA GLY A 89 9.71 8.80 -5.24
C GLY A 89 10.51 8.46 -6.50
N VAL A 90 10.54 7.19 -6.94
CA VAL A 90 11.21 6.76 -8.18
C VAL A 90 10.23 6.62 -9.35
N VAL A 91 9.09 5.95 -9.12
CA VAL A 91 8.11 5.64 -10.16
C VAL A 91 7.46 6.91 -10.71
N VAL A 92 7.10 7.87 -9.86
CA VAL A 92 6.42 9.10 -10.29
C VAL A 92 7.32 9.95 -11.21
N PRO A 93 8.60 10.24 -10.87
CA PRO A 93 9.49 10.95 -11.79
C PRO A 93 9.72 10.21 -13.11
N LEU A 94 9.89 8.88 -13.08
CA LEU A 94 10.06 8.09 -14.31
C LEU A 94 8.83 8.17 -15.21
N LEU A 95 7.62 8.12 -14.64
CA LEU A 95 6.39 8.35 -15.39
C LEU A 95 6.32 9.77 -15.93
N ALA A 96 6.79 10.78 -15.17
CA ALA A 96 6.78 12.18 -15.59
C ALA A 96 7.65 12.43 -16.84
N LEU A 97 8.70 11.63 -17.05
CA LEU A 97 9.52 11.69 -18.27
C LEU A 97 8.75 11.24 -19.53
N SER A 98 7.69 10.45 -19.38
CA SER A 98 6.90 9.90 -20.48
C SER A 98 5.55 10.60 -20.65
N SER A 99 4.83 10.84 -19.55
CA SER A 99 3.52 11.47 -19.54
C SER A 99 3.23 12.10 -18.18
N THR A 100 3.13 13.44 -18.16
CA THR A 100 2.72 14.18 -16.96
C THR A 100 1.36 13.74 -16.45
N TYR A 101 0.43 13.38 -17.34
CA TYR A 101 -0.90 12.89 -16.94
C TYR A 101 -0.80 11.58 -16.16
N LEU A 102 -0.06 10.59 -16.67
CA LEU A 102 0.13 9.31 -15.98
C LEU A 102 0.90 9.47 -14.67
N ALA A 103 1.88 10.37 -14.65
CA ALA A 103 2.62 10.70 -13.44
C ALA A 103 1.72 11.28 -12.34
N VAL A 104 0.81 12.19 -12.69
CA VAL A 104 -0.16 12.76 -11.73
C VAL A 104 -1.12 11.69 -11.23
N VAL A 105 -1.68 10.86 -12.12
CA VAL A 105 -2.57 9.76 -11.71
C VAL A 105 -1.86 8.80 -10.75
N ALA A 106 -0.62 8.40 -11.07
CA ALA A 106 0.19 7.56 -10.19
C ALA A 106 0.48 8.26 -8.86
N ALA A 107 0.94 9.52 -8.88
CA ALA A 107 1.26 10.27 -7.68
C ALA A 107 0.07 10.39 -6.71
N VAL A 108 -1.12 10.69 -7.24
CA VAL A 108 -2.34 10.78 -6.43
C VAL A 108 -2.74 9.41 -5.87
N SER A 109 -2.70 8.35 -6.69
CA SER A 109 -3.01 6.98 -6.26
C SER A 109 -2.09 6.53 -5.13
N LEU A 110 -0.78 6.76 -5.30
CA LEU A 110 0.25 6.42 -4.32
C LEU A 110 0.13 7.26 -3.05
N TYR A 111 -0.16 8.55 -3.17
CA TYR A 111 -0.39 9.42 -2.00
C TYR A 111 -1.54 8.90 -1.13
N VAL A 112 -2.66 8.54 -1.75
CA VAL A 112 -3.83 8.01 -1.05
C VAL A 112 -3.51 6.67 -0.38
N HIS A 113 -2.72 5.83 -1.04
CA HIS A 113 -2.27 4.55 -0.50
C HIS A 113 -1.39 4.73 0.74
N VAL A 114 -0.32 5.52 0.62
CA VAL A 114 0.60 5.86 1.72
C VAL A 114 -0.14 6.52 2.88
N LEU A 115 -1.11 7.39 2.61
CA LEU A 115 -1.92 8.03 3.65
C LEU A 115 -2.81 7.02 4.39
N ALA A 116 -3.45 6.11 3.66
CA ALA A 116 -4.24 5.04 4.26
C ALA A 116 -3.35 4.14 5.15
N ASP A 117 -2.15 3.81 4.68
CA ASP A 117 -1.20 3.00 5.42
C ASP A 117 -0.68 3.71 6.68
N LEU A 118 -0.34 5.00 6.58
CA LEU A 118 0.04 5.81 7.73
C LEU A 118 -1.05 5.87 8.80
N VAL A 119 -2.32 6.04 8.40
CA VAL A 119 -3.45 6.00 9.33
C VAL A 119 -3.56 4.64 10.00
N ASN A 120 -3.36 3.56 9.24
CA ASN A 120 -3.38 2.20 9.77
C ASN A 120 -2.25 1.97 10.80
N THR A 121 -1.02 2.33 10.45
CA THR A 121 0.16 2.24 11.34
C THR A 121 -0.03 3.08 12.60
N ARG A 122 -0.57 4.30 12.49
CA ARG A 122 -0.88 5.15 13.65
C ARG A 122 -1.92 4.52 14.57
N ARG A 123 -2.96 3.87 14.03
CA ARG A 123 -3.96 3.17 14.83
C ARG A 123 -3.36 1.95 15.54
N GLY A 124 -2.54 1.16 14.85
CA GLY A 124 -1.84 0.01 15.43
C GLY A 124 -0.92 0.39 16.60
N ALA A 125 -0.15 1.48 16.45
CA ALA A 125 0.74 1.97 17.51
C ALA A 125 -0.03 2.35 18.79
N VAL A 126 -1.20 2.99 18.67
CA VAL A 126 -2.04 3.36 19.82
C VAL A 126 -2.60 2.12 20.53
N VAL A 127 -2.98 1.08 19.78
CA VAL A 127 -3.48 -0.17 20.37
C VAL A 127 -2.36 -0.89 21.12
N TYR A 128 -1.16 -0.98 20.54
CA TYR A 128 0.01 -1.56 21.19
C TYR A 128 0.36 -0.86 22.50
N GLU A 129 0.42 0.49 22.49
CA GLU A 129 0.71 1.28 23.69
C GLU A 129 -0.37 1.10 24.78
N ARG A 130 -1.65 0.94 24.40
CA ARG A 130 -2.72 0.61 25.34
C ARG A 130 -2.57 -0.79 25.94
N ASP A 131 -2.08 -1.75 25.16
CA ASP A 131 -1.94 -3.13 25.59
C ASP A 131 -0.71 -3.37 26.48
N GLU A 132 0.35 -2.56 26.33
CA GLU A 132 1.50 -2.53 27.25
C GLU A 132 1.16 -1.94 28.63
N ILE A 133 0.10 -1.12 28.76
CA ILE A 133 -0.32 -0.59 30.05
C ILE A 133 -0.92 -1.73 30.90
N PRO A 134 -0.39 -1.99 32.12
CA PRO A 134 -0.93 -2.99 33.02
C PRO A 134 -2.44 -2.76 33.27
N PRO A 135 -3.27 -3.82 33.30
CA PRO A 135 -4.72 -3.70 33.41
C PRO A 135 -5.18 -2.88 34.62
N GLU A 136 -4.38 -2.89 35.69
CA GLU A 136 -4.58 -2.17 36.95
C GLU A 136 -4.54 -0.63 36.81
N LEU A 137 -3.93 -0.11 35.75
CA LEU A 137 -3.77 1.32 35.48
C LEU A 137 -4.74 1.84 34.40
N ARG A 138 -5.48 0.96 33.72
CA ARG A 138 -6.41 1.32 32.63
C ARG A 138 -7.70 2.00 33.11
N GLU A 139 -8.14 1.72 34.33
CA GLU A 139 -9.37 2.30 34.92
C GLU A 139 -9.21 3.72 35.47
N LYS A 140 -7.97 4.24 35.57
CA LYS A 140 -7.70 5.57 36.16
C LYS A 140 -7.49 6.69 35.14
N SER A 141 -7.56 6.40 33.84
CA SER A 141 -7.23 7.34 32.76
C SER A 141 -8.43 7.88 31.96
N ASP A 142 -9.65 7.44 32.28
CA ASP A 142 -10.91 7.95 31.70
C ASP A 142 -11.55 9.03 32.61
#